data_AF-A0A3D2ZA58-F1
#
_entry.id   AF-A0A3D2ZA58-F1
#
_cell.length_a   1.000
_cell.length_b   1.000
_cell.length_c   1.000
_cell.angle_alpha   90.00
_cell.angle_beta   90.00
_cell.angle_gamma   90.00
#
_symmetry.space_group_name_H-M   'P 1'
#
loop_
_entity.id
_entity.type
_entity.pdbx_description
1 polymer ?
#
loop_
_entity_poly.entity_id
_entity_poly.type
_entity_poly.pdbx_seq_one_letter_code
_entity_poly.pdbx_strand_id
1 'polypeptide(L)' 'MTYLLALDQGTSSSRALLFDEDLRILAAARQPIEQLYPHPGWVEQ' A
#
# COMPACT_ATOMS: atom_id res chain seq x y z
N MET A 1 2.65 -14.81 -20.00
CA MET A 1 3.38 -13.92 -19.09
C MET A 1 2.49 -13.72 -17.88
N THR A 2 2.98 -14.09 -16.70
CA THR A 2 2.24 -14.00 -15.44
C THR A 2 2.89 -12.92 -14.59
N TYR A 3 2.07 -12.09 -13.95
CA TYR A 3 2.54 -11.07 -13.01
C TYR A 3 1.88 -11.29 -11.67
N LEU A 4 2.58 -10.95 -10.60
CA LEU A 4 2.03 -10.93 -9.26
C LEU A 4 1.89 -9.48 -8.80
N LEU A 5 0.67 -9.09 -8.41
CA LEU A 5 0.40 -7.80 -7.81
C LEU A 5 0.23 -7.99 -6.31
N ALA A 6 1.13 -7.43 -5.52
CA ALA A 6 0.97 -7.34 -4.07
C ALA A 6 0.34 -5.99 -3.71
N LEU A 7 -0.74 -6.04 -2.94
CA LEU A 7 -1.36 -4.88 -2.31
C LEU A 7 -1.03 -4.92 -0.83
N ASP A 8 -0.38 -3.86 -0.35
CA ASP A 8 -0.02 -3.68 1.05
C ASP A 8 -0.80 -2.45 1.57
N GLN A 9 -1.77 -2.71 2.45
CA GLN A 9 -2.62 -1.70 3.05
C GLN A 9 -2.05 -1.37 4.44
N GLY A 10 -1.28 -0.29 4.48
CA GLY A 10 -0.71 0.23 5.73
C GLY A 10 -1.55 1.34 6.33
N THR A 11 -1.26 1.69 7.57
CA THR A 11 -1.98 2.76 8.27
C THR A 11 -1.71 4.15 7.69
N SER A 12 -0.56 4.42 7.09
CA SER A 12 -0.26 5.75 6.51
C SER A 12 -0.33 5.79 4.99
N SER A 13 -0.46 4.64 4.33
CA SER A 13 -0.51 4.56 2.87
C SER A 13 -0.92 3.18 2.38
N SER A 14 -1.58 3.15 1.23
CA SER A 14 -1.69 1.95 0.39
C SER A 14 -0.51 1.86 -0.56
N ARG A 15 0.01 0.65 -0.76
CA ARG A 15 1.10 0.36 -1.70
C ARG A 15 0.69 -0.75 -2.65
N ALA A 16 1.16 -0.64 -3.89
CA ALA A 16 1.03 -1.66 -4.92
C ALA A 16 2.41 -1.98 -5.49
N LEU A 17 2.76 -3.27 -5.55
CA LEU A 17 4.02 -3.76 -6.08
C LEU A 17 3.74 -4.80 -7.16
N LEU A 18 4.27 -4.60 -8.36
CA LEU A 18 4.16 -5.54 -9.46
C LEU A 18 5.47 -6.35 -9.56
N PHE A 19 5.34 -7.67 -9.61
CA PHE A 19 6.47 -8.59 -9.71
C PHE A 19 6.43 -9.39 -11.00
N ASP A 20 7.61 -9.69 -11.54
CA ASP A 20 7.81 -10.73 -12.55
C ASP A 20 7.83 -12.15 -11.94
N GLU A 21 8.01 -13.15 -12.79
CA GLU A 21 8.08 -14.57 -12.42
C GLU A 21 9.30 -14.94 -11.56
N ASP A 22 10.35 -14.12 -11.58
CA ASP A 22 11.54 -14.26 -10.74
C ASP A 22 11.43 -13.44 -9.44
N LEU A 23 10.23 -12.92 -9.13
CA LEU A 23 9.94 -12.05 -7.98
C LEU A 23 10.76 -10.74 -7.95
N ARG A 24 11.20 -10.24 -9.11
CA ARG A 24 11.76 -8.89 -9.22
C ARG A 24 10.66 -7.86 -9.28
N ILE A 25 10.85 -6.73 -8.61
CA ILE A 25 9.91 -5.61 -8.66
C ILE A 25 10.03 -4.93 -10.03
N LEU A 26 8.95 -4.98 -10.81
CA LEU A 26 8.84 -4.29 -12.09
C LEU A 26 8.28 -2.87 -11.92
N ALA A 27 7.37 -2.67 -10.98
CA ALA A 27 6.76 -1.38 -10.71
C ALA A 27 6.32 -1.26 -9.25
N ALA A 28 6.27 -0.03 -8.76
CA ALA A 28 5.80 0.29 -7.42
C ALA A 28 4.94 1.57 -7.47
N ALA A 29 3.84 1.57 -6.73
CA ALA A 29 3.03 2.76 -6.48
C ALA A 29 2.71 2.88 -5.00
N ARG A 30 2.55 4.12 -4.54
CA ARG A 30 2.17 4.44 -3.15
C ARG A 30 1.19 5.59 -3.15
N GLN A 31 0.11 5.43 -2.41
CA GLN A 31 -0.88 6.46 -2.16
C GLN A 31 -0.97 6.72 -0.65
N PRO A 32 -0.63 7.93 -0.16
CA PRO A 32 -0.88 8.30 1.22
C PRO A 32 -2.35 8.19 1.59
N ILE A 33 -2.62 7.81 2.84
CA ILE A 33 -3.97 7.78 3.41
C ILE A 33 -4.02 8.88 4.47
N GLU A 34 -5.09 9.67 4.43
CA GLU A 34 -5.37 10.65 5.48
C GLU A 34 -5.81 9.91 6.75
N GLN A 35 -5.16 10.22 7.87
CA GLN A 35 -5.53 9.72 9.18
C GLN A 35 -6.35 10.80 9.90
N LEU A 36 -7.52 10.44 10.39
CA LEU A 36 -8.41 11.37 11.09
C LEU A 36 -8.27 11.18 12.60
N TYR A 37 -8.24 12.32 13.31
CA TYR A 37 -8.08 12.38 14.77
C TYR A 37 -9.18 13.27 15.39
N PRO A 38 -10.45 12.82 15.39
CA PRO A 38 -11.57 13.66 15.82
C PRO A 38 -11.52 14.01 17.32
N HIS A 39 -10.94 13.14 18.15
CA HIS A 39 -10.79 13.33 19.59
C HIS A 39 -9.41 12.87 20.09
N PRO A 40 -8.92 13.39 21.23
CA PRO A 40 -7.67 12.94 21.81
C PRO A 40 -7.65 11.43 22.05
N GLY A 41 -6.64 10.75 21.50
CA GLY A 41 -6.45 9.30 21.60
C GLY A 41 -7.21 8.46 20.57
N TRP A 42 -8.00 9.07 19.68
CA TRP A 42 -8.72 8.37 18.61
C TRP A 42 -7.92 8.39 17.31
N VAL A 43 -8.04 7.33 16.51
CA VAL A 43 -7.49 7.22 15.15
C VAL A 43 -8.54 6.56 14.27
N GLU A 44 -8.93 7.23 13.18
CA GLU A 44 -9.89 6.72 12.19
C GLU A 44 -9.24 6.67 10.78
N GLN A 45 -9.65 5.68 9.97
CA GLN A 45 -9.15 5.37 8.62
C GLN A 45 -10.26 4.91 7.70
#